data_AF-A0A561TPN1-F1
#
_entry.id   AF-A0A561TPN1-F1
#
_cell.length_a   1.000
_cell.length_b   1.000
_cell.length_c   1.000
_cell.angle_alpha   90.00
_cell.angle_beta   90.00
_cell.angle_gamma   90.00
#
_symmetry.space_group_name_H-M   'P 1'
#
loop_
_entity.id
_entity.type
_entity.pdbx_description
1 polymer ?
#
loop_
_entity_poly.entity_id
_entity_poly.type
_entity_poly.pdbx_seq_one_letter_code
_entity_poly.pdbx_strand_id
1 'polypeptide(L)' 'MSKKAKIAAGGVAAGLVLLIWLPWWAALLIVLGVPAAAYLALDPAQRRRLRRVSRKELGR' A
#
# COMPACT_ATOMS: atom_id res chain seq x y z
N MET A 1 22.07 -7.23 1.34
CA MET A 1 20.59 -7.10 1.17
C MET A 1 20.28 -5.94 0.24
N SER A 2 19.64 -6.20 -0.90
CA SER A 2 19.20 -5.14 -1.82
C SER A 2 18.11 -4.27 -1.15
N LYS A 3 17.95 -3.01 -1.60
CA LYS A 3 16.89 -2.13 -1.07
C LYS A 3 15.50 -2.77 -1.20
N LYS A 4 15.26 -3.47 -2.31
CA LYS A 4 14.02 -4.22 -2.57
C LYS A 4 13.81 -5.34 -1.54
N ALA A 5 14.87 -6.10 -1.22
CA ALA A 5 14.79 -7.16 -0.21
C ALA A 5 14.46 -6.62 1.18
N LYS A 6 15.03 -5.47 1.57
CA LYS A 6 14.70 -4.82 2.86
C LYS A 6 13.24 -4.38 2.92
N ILE A 7 12.72 -3.78 1.85
CA ILE A 7 11.32 -3.35 1.76
C ILE A 7 10.38 -4.56 1.85
N ALA A 8 10.67 -5.62 1.08
CA ALA A 8 9.88 -6.85 1.12
C ALA A 8 9.89 -7.49 2.51
N ALA A 9 11.06 -7.61 3.15
CA ALA A 9 11.18 -8.13 4.50
C ALA A 9 10.40 -7.29 5.53
N GLY A 10 10.45 -5.96 5.43
CA GLY A 10 9.66 -5.07 6.28
C GLY A 10 8.15 -5.24 6.09
N GLY A 11 7.70 -5.36 4.84
CA GLY A 11 6.29 -5.62 4.53
C GLY A 11 5.79 -6.96 5.10
N VAL A 12 6.59 -8.02 4.97
CA VAL A 12 6.26 -9.34 5.55
C VAL A 12 6.22 -9.27 7.07
N ALA A 13 7.22 -8.66 7.71
CA ALA A 13 7.25 -8.52 9.16
C ALA A 13 6.03 -7.75 9.69
N ALA A 14 5.68 -6.62 9.06
CA ALA A 14 4.48 -5.86 9.41
C ALA A 14 3.19 -6.68 9.20
N GLY A 15 3.08 -7.44 8.11
CA GLY A 15 1.94 -8.32 7.85
C GLY A 15 1.79 -9.42 8.88
N LEU A 16 2.88 -10.04 9.32
CA LEU A 16 2.88 -11.05 10.37
C LEU A 16 2.45 -10.45 11.71
N VAL A 17 2.96 -9.27 12.07
CA VAL A 17 2.52 -8.56 13.27
C VAL A 17 1.01 -8.29 13.23
N LEU A 18 0.49 -7.80 12.10
CA LEU A 18 -0.96 -7.60 11.96
C LEU A 18 -1.75 -8.90 12.14
N LEU A 19 -1.31 -10.01 11.53
CA LEU A 19 -2.01 -11.29 11.60
C LEU A 19 -1.92 -11.99 12.97
N ILE A 20 -0.88 -11.73 13.76
CA ILE A 20 -0.74 -12.29 15.11
C ILE A 20 -1.72 -11.63 16.08
N TRP A 21 -1.91 -10.31 15.97
CA TRP A 21 -2.65 -9.52 16.95
C TRP A 21 -4.10 -9.23 16.55
N LEU A 22 -4.43 -9.32 15.26
CA LEU A 22 -5.76 -9.02 14.76
C LEU A 22 -6.37 -10.25 14.06
N PRO A 23 -7.71 -10.36 14.05
CA PRO A 23 -8.36 -11.35 13.19
C PRO A 23 -8.04 -11.06 11.72
N TRP A 24 -7.98 -12.13 10.92
CA TRP A 24 -7.52 -12.06 9.52
C TRP A 24 -8.27 -11.01 8.68
N TRP A 25 -9.57 -10.81 8.94
CA TRP A 25 -10.38 -9.82 8.21
C TRP A 25 -9.97 -8.38 8.54
N ALA A 26 -9.58 -8.10 9.79
CA ALA A 26 -9.14 -6.76 10.19
C ALA A 26 -7.74 -6.46 9.64
N ALA A 27 -6.84 -7.44 9.64
CA ALA A 27 -5.55 -7.32 8.96
C ALA A 27 -5.72 -7.04 7.46
N LEU A 28 -6.64 -7.74 6.79
CA LEU A 28 -6.98 -7.50 5.38
C LEU A 28 -7.50 -6.08 5.15
N LEU A 29 -8.42 -5.61 6.01
CA LEU A 29 -8.94 -4.24 5.95
C LEU A 29 -7.86 -3.19 6.16
N ILE A 30 -6.84 -3.44 6.99
CA ILE A 30 -5.73 -2.49 7.17
C ILE A 30 -4.86 -2.45 5.92
N VAL A 31 -4.46 -3.62 5.40
CA VAL A 31 -3.58 -3.74 4.24
C VAL A 31 -4.18 -3.07 3.00
N LEU A 32 -5.50 -3.17 2.81
CA LEU A 32 -6.19 -2.56 1.67
C LEU A 32 -6.77 -1.18 1.99
N GLY A 33 -7.36 -1.04 3.16
CA GLY A 33 -8.10 0.14 3.58
C GLY A 33 -7.20 1.33 3.88
N VAL A 34 -6.00 1.12 4.45
CA VAL A 34 -5.08 2.24 4.68
C VAL A 34 -4.63 2.87 3.35
N PRO A 35 -4.14 2.12 2.34
CA PRO A 35 -3.84 2.70 1.03
C PRO A 35 -5.05 3.33 0.34
N ALA A 36 -6.23 2.70 0.44
CA ALA A 36 -7.46 3.24 -0.14
C ALA A 36 -7.87 4.56 0.51
N ALA A 37 -7.90 4.62 1.84
CA ALA A 37 -8.20 5.82 2.59
C ALA A 37 -7.17 6.93 2.33
N ALA A 38 -5.88 6.59 2.30
CA ALA A 38 -4.82 7.53 1.94
C ALA A 38 -5.04 8.10 0.53
N TYR A 39 -5.41 7.28 -0.45
CA TYR A 39 -5.71 7.72 -1.81
C TYR A 39 -6.95 8.64 -1.87
N LEU A 40 -7.99 8.33 -1.09
CA LEU A 40 -9.21 9.14 -1.03
C LEU A 40 -8.99 10.46 -0.29
N ALA A 41 -8.08 10.48 0.69
CA ALA A 41 -7.67 11.68 1.42
C ALA A 41 -6.79 12.62 0.58
N LEU A 42 -6.25 12.17 -0.56
CA LEU A 42 -5.51 13.04 -1.46
C LEU A 42 -6.40 14.13 -2.07
N ASP A 43 -5.83 15.33 -2.18
CA ASP A 43 -6.47 16.42 -2.91
C ASP A 43 -6.75 16.02 -4.37
N PRO A 44 -7.82 16.55 -4.98
CA PRO A 44 -8.13 16.27 -6.39
C PRO A 44 -6.96 16.52 -7.35
N ALA A 45 -6.08 17.49 -7.05
CA ALA A 45 -4.88 17.76 -7.84
C ALA A 45 -3.82 16.65 -7.70
N GLN A 46 -3.53 16.20 -6.47
CA GLN A 46 -2.60 15.11 -6.19
C GLN A 46 -3.09 13.80 -6.80
N ARG A 47 -4.37 13.46 -6.59
CA ARG A 47 -5.01 12.27 -7.14
C ARG A 47 -4.95 12.22 -8.67
N ARG A 48 -5.18 13.37 -9.34
CA ARG A 48 -5.07 13.49 -10.81
C ARG A 48 -3.64 13.29 -11.30
N ARG A 49 -2.65 13.85 -10.61
CA ARG A 49 -1.23 13.64 -10.95
C ARG A 49 -0.85 12.17 -10.78
N LEU A 50 -1.24 11.54 -9.68
CA LEU A 50 -0.97 10.13 -9.40
C LEU A 50 -1.56 9.22 -10.49
N ARG A 51 -2.83 9.45 -10.88
CA ARG A 51 -3.49 8.74 -11.99
C ARG A 51 -2.76 8.91 -13.33
N ARG A 52 -2.21 10.10 -13.61
CA ARG A 52 -1.44 10.35 -14.84
C ARG A 52 -0.11 9.62 -14.84
N VAL A 53 0.60 9.60 -13.70
CA VAL A 53 1.88 8.87 -13.56
C VAL A 53 1.66 7.37 -13.69
N SER A 54 0.67 6.82 -12.98
CA SER A 54 0.34 5.39 -13.05
C SER A 54 -0.02 4.93 -14.47
N ARG A 55 -0.72 5.74 -15.26
CA ARG A 55 -1.01 5.41 -16.67
C ARG A 55 0.19 5.38 -17.59
N LYS A 56 1.30 6.07 -17.25
CA LYS A 56 2.53 6.04 -18.06
C LYS A 56 3.31 4.74 -17.90
N GLU A 57 3.10 4.02 -16.81
CA GLU A 57 3.75 2.74 -16.50
C GLU A 57 3.00 1.53 -17.10
N LEU A 58 1.72 1.69 -17.48
CA LEU A 58 0.88 0.60 -18.01
C LEU A 58 0.91 0.46 -19.54
N GLY A 59 1.60 1.35 -20.25
CA GLY A 59 1.67 1.38 -21.71
C GLY A 59 3.10 1.45 -22.27
N ARG A 60 4.08 1.04 -21.46
CA ARG A 60 5.49 0.96 -21.82
C ARG A 60 6.01 -0.43 -21.53
#